data_AF-A0A5C6EEB7-F1
#
_entry.id   AF-A0A5C6EEB7-F1
#
_cell.length_a   1.000
_cell.length_b   1.000
_cell.length_c   1.000
_cell.angle_alpha   90.00
_cell.angle_beta   90.00
_cell.angle_gamma   90.00
#
_symmetry.space_group_name_H-M   'P 1'
#
loop_
_entity.id
_entity.type
_entity.pdbx_description
1 polymer ?
#
loop_
_entity_poly.entity_id
_entity_poly.type
_entity_poly.pdbx_seq_one_letter_code
_entity_poly.pdbx_strand_id
1 'polypeptide(L)'
;MNINRLRFTALALFAMLGINDLCAQDSSPAKQSRDERMAWWHEAKFGMFVHWGIYSTTGGEYNGQKLPNSAEWMMNKGRIPIAEYSKYATQFNPVKFDAAEFVGRAKQAGMKYLVITAKHHDGFSMFGSTCNPYNVVEATPFKRDIMKELADECQKQDIKFGFYYSQAQDWHHPGGFGNNWDKTFERVSTDEYVRDKAVPEVKQLLTEYGPIGIFWWDTPRAMSKESFDALHSLTKLQPNVITNDRLGEGYRGDYKTFERNIPAEAPAGEDWEVCMPISGSWGYKKGDNDFKSPQTLIRNLVDIAGKGGNYLLNVSPTGEGTLLPQAIENLKAVGQWMAVNSESIYGTTASPLPKLEWGRCTAKTTDGQTTLYLHVFDWPSDGKLNVPGLKTAVRSARLIANNVSVDAKSIDDGVELSLPGEATDPHASVIELKLDGKLEVEATLPKPDKNGLLVLTADKAYMHNNEGSREVGVRIHDDIPHIGYWTDDQAWAEWSVQMDQPGDYEVTAVLSVEGENTHFQYGLPGGFQTAKVDSTGGYGNYVEKKLGTIKVTDPGTTSIQVKPVPGQWNPMNLRQLSLQRVDR
;
A
#
# COMPACT_ATOMS: atom_id res chain seq x y z
N MET A 1 54.10 -30.13 61.23
CA MET A 1 54.31 -31.33 60.39
C MET A 1 52.94 -31.90 60.07
N ASN A 2 52.58 -31.91 58.79
CA ASN A 2 51.59 -32.77 58.12
C ASN A 2 50.20 -33.08 58.74
N ILE A 3 49.19 -32.71 57.93
CA ILE A 3 48.12 -33.59 57.39
C ILE A 3 46.79 -33.69 58.18
N ASN A 4 45.79 -33.05 57.56
CA ASN A 4 44.43 -33.49 57.23
C ASN A 4 43.31 -33.72 58.26
N ARG A 5 42.15 -33.21 57.81
CA ARG A 5 40.77 -33.73 57.91
C ARG A 5 40.03 -33.49 59.23
N LEU A 6 39.21 -32.44 59.20
CA LEU A 6 38.03 -32.32 60.07
C LEU A 6 36.80 -32.90 59.36
N ARG A 7 36.14 -33.87 60.01
CA ARG A 7 34.69 -34.10 59.92
C ARG A 7 34.15 -34.64 61.24
N PHE A 8 32.88 -34.30 61.50
CA PHE A 8 31.97 -34.67 62.59
C PHE A 8 32.17 -33.87 63.89
N THR A 9 31.14 -33.33 64.56
CA THR A 9 29.76 -33.84 64.73
C THR A 9 28.76 -32.71 65.04
N ALA A 10 27.48 -33.03 64.79
CA ALA A 10 26.23 -32.30 64.90
C ALA A 10 25.92 -31.50 66.19
N LEU A 11 25.03 -30.52 66.03
CA LEU A 11 23.91 -30.31 66.96
C LEU A 11 22.69 -29.75 66.19
N ALA A 12 21.52 -30.33 66.48
CA ALA A 12 20.24 -30.06 65.85
C ALA A 12 19.61 -28.75 66.33
N LEU A 13 18.80 -28.09 65.49
CA LEU A 13 17.59 -27.41 65.95
C LEU A 13 16.52 -27.36 64.85
N PHE A 14 15.28 -27.51 65.30
CA PHE A 14 14.06 -27.80 64.55
C PHE A 14 13.48 -26.57 63.84
N ALA A 15 12.71 -26.89 62.79
CA ALA A 15 11.98 -26.05 61.85
C ALA A 15 11.15 -24.88 62.43
N MET A 16 11.15 -23.77 61.69
CA MET A 16 9.92 -23.01 61.37
C MET A 16 9.89 -22.74 59.87
N LEU A 17 8.90 -23.34 59.21
CA LEU A 17 8.52 -23.08 57.82
C LEU A 17 7.88 -21.69 57.74
N GLY A 18 8.62 -20.71 57.23
CA GLY A 18 8.04 -19.49 56.66
C GLY A 18 7.66 -19.77 55.21
N ILE A 19 6.37 -19.91 54.94
CA ILE A 19 5.83 -19.90 53.59
C ILE A 19 6.01 -18.47 53.07
N ASN A 20 7.06 -18.26 52.28
CA ASN A 20 7.10 -17.09 51.40
C ASN A 20 6.33 -17.47 50.14
N ASP A 21 5.14 -16.89 50.00
CA ASP A 21 4.43 -16.80 48.74
C ASP A 21 5.36 -16.16 47.70
N LEU A 22 6.03 -17.01 46.92
CA LEU A 22 6.50 -16.61 45.61
C LEU A 22 5.26 -16.47 44.74
N CYS A 23 4.69 -15.26 44.72
CA CYS A 23 3.92 -14.81 43.58
C CYS A 23 4.82 -14.99 42.35
N ALA A 24 4.55 -16.04 41.57
CA ALA A 24 5.05 -16.15 40.22
C ALA A 24 4.62 -14.87 39.49
N GLN A 25 5.56 -13.97 39.24
CA GLN A 25 5.35 -12.94 38.24
C GLN A 25 5.15 -13.68 36.93
N ASP A 26 3.92 -13.67 36.43
CA ASP A 26 3.60 -13.97 35.03
C ASP A 26 4.50 -13.07 34.16
N SER A 27 5.66 -13.59 33.76
CA SER A 27 6.47 -12.99 32.71
C SER A 27 5.80 -13.30 31.37
N SER A 28 4.61 -12.73 31.17
CA SER A 28 4.08 -12.53 29.82
C SER A 28 5.11 -11.66 29.09
N PRO A 29 5.62 -12.06 27.91
CA PRO A 29 6.49 -11.21 27.13
C PRO A 29 5.83 -9.84 26.96
N ALA A 30 6.56 -8.77 27.25
CA ALA A 30 6.07 -7.42 27.01
C ALA A 30 5.62 -7.34 25.55
N LYS A 31 4.37 -6.90 25.33
CA LYS A 31 3.77 -6.82 24.01
C LYS A 31 4.64 -5.90 23.14
N GLN A 32 5.27 -6.46 22.10
CA GLN A 32 6.08 -5.71 21.14
C GLN A 32 5.28 -4.48 20.66
N SER A 33 5.93 -3.32 20.63
CA SER A 33 5.27 -2.10 20.17
C SER A 33 4.93 -2.21 18.67
N ARG A 34 3.94 -1.44 18.20
CA ARG A 34 3.61 -1.39 16.76
C ARG A 34 4.83 -1.04 15.92
N ASP A 35 5.63 -0.08 16.38
CA ASP A 35 6.80 0.40 15.64
C ASP A 35 7.87 -0.69 15.52
N GLU A 36 8.13 -1.43 16.60
CA GLU A 36 9.05 -2.58 16.56
C GLU A 36 8.55 -3.69 15.62
N ARG A 37 7.23 -3.92 15.56
CA ARG A 37 6.63 -4.90 14.64
C ARG A 37 6.71 -4.44 13.17
N MET A 38 6.51 -3.15 12.91
CA MET A 38 6.51 -2.56 11.57
C MET A 38 7.92 -2.27 11.03
N ALA A 39 8.95 -2.23 11.87
CA ALA A 39 10.31 -1.85 11.49
C ALA A 39 10.86 -2.62 10.28
N TRP A 40 10.66 -3.94 10.23
CA TRP A 40 11.14 -4.76 9.11
C TRP A 40 10.42 -4.37 7.80
N TRP A 41 9.14 -4.00 7.88
CA TRP A 41 8.32 -3.67 6.73
C TRP A 41 8.67 -2.28 6.20
N HIS A 42 8.97 -1.33 7.09
CA HIS A 42 9.53 -0.02 6.71
C HIS A 42 10.88 -0.14 6.02
N GLU A 43 11.73 -1.06 6.45
CA GLU A 43 13.01 -1.35 5.79
C GLU A 43 12.80 -2.00 4.41
N ALA A 44 11.85 -2.93 4.31
CA ALA A 44 11.65 -3.79 3.16
C ALA A 44 11.36 -3.04 1.85
N LYS A 45 10.43 -2.06 1.88
CA LYS A 45 9.91 -1.25 0.77
C LYS A 45 9.34 -1.98 -0.46
N PHE A 46 9.77 -3.21 -0.75
CA PHE A 46 9.45 -3.92 -1.99
C PHE A 46 9.18 -5.40 -1.74
N GLY A 47 8.03 -5.88 -2.21
CA GLY A 47 7.57 -7.26 -2.03
C GLY A 47 6.97 -7.87 -3.29
N MET A 48 6.88 -9.20 -3.29
CA MET A 48 6.19 -9.98 -4.32
C MET A 48 4.77 -10.30 -3.89
N PHE A 49 3.79 -9.97 -4.72
CA PHE A 49 2.47 -10.58 -4.63
C PHE A 49 2.38 -11.76 -5.60
N VAL A 50 1.63 -12.79 -5.27
CA VAL A 50 1.36 -13.91 -6.16
C VAL A 50 -0.14 -14.23 -6.15
N HIS A 51 -0.78 -14.06 -7.29
CA HIS A 51 -2.14 -14.54 -7.53
C HIS A 51 -2.07 -15.84 -8.32
N TRP A 52 -2.30 -16.94 -7.61
CA TRP A 52 -2.28 -18.27 -8.20
C TRP A 52 -3.39 -19.15 -7.65
N GLY A 53 -4.00 -19.92 -8.53
CA GLY A 53 -5.17 -20.74 -8.24
C GLY A 53 -5.60 -21.50 -9.49
N ILE A 54 -6.67 -22.29 -9.37
CA ILE A 54 -7.12 -23.18 -10.44
C ILE A 54 -7.60 -22.44 -11.69
N TYR A 55 -7.97 -21.16 -11.59
CA TYR A 55 -8.24 -20.28 -12.74
C TYR A 55 -7.06 -20.16 -13.72
N SER A 56 -5.83 -20.40 -13.24
CA SER A 56 -4.63 -20.40 -14.09
C SER A 56 -4.57 -21.58 -15.06
N THR A 57 -5.34 -22.65 -14.81
CA THR A 57 -5.38 -23.85 -15.68
C THR A 57 -5.86 -23.51 -17.09
N THR A 58 -6.89 -22.66 -17.21
CA THR A 58 -7.40 -22.21 -18.50
C THR A 58 -6.89 -20.81 -18.89
N GLY A 59 -6.15 -20.16 -17.99
CA GLY A 59 -5.75 -18.77 -18.13
C GLY A 59 -6.94 -17.81 -18.20
N GLY A 60 -8.00 -18.08 -17.44
CA GLY A 60 -9.21 -17.26 -17.41
C GLY A 60 -10.15 -17.42 -18.62
N GLU A 61 -9.91 -18.40 -19.49
CA GLU A 61 -10.83 -18.74 -20.59
C GLU A 61 -11.94 -19.67 -20.08
N TYR A 62 -13.16 -19.48 -20.61
CA TYR A 62 -14.31 -20.34 -20.36
C TYR A 62 -15.01 -20.67 -21.69
N ASN A 63 -15.20 -21.95 -22.00
CA ASN A 63 -15.74 -22.43 -23.27
C ASN A 63 -15.06 -21.83 -24.52
N GLY A 64 -13.73 -21.69 -24.46
CA GLY A 64 -12.91 -21.10 -25.54
C GLY A 64 -13.05 -19.58 -25.68
N GLN A 65 -13.79 -18.91 -24.79
CA GLN A 65 -13.99 -17.47 -24.81
C GLN A 65 -13.13 -16.79 -23.74
N LYS A 66 -12.55 -15.64 -24.09
CA LYS A 66 -11.89 -14.75 -23.14
C LYS A 66 -12.92 -13.96 -22.37
N LEU A 67 -12.82 -13.98 -21.04
CA LEU A 67 -13.71 -13.22 -20.17
C LEU A 67 -13.19 -11.79 -19.93
N PRO A 68 -14.10 -10.82 -19.66
CA PRO A 68 -13.70 -9.51 -19.18
C PRO A 68 -13.10 -9.62 -17.78
N ASN A 69 -12.40 -8.57 -17.33
CA ASN A 69 -11.68 -8.53 -16.04
C ASN A 69 -10.41 -9.43 -16.01
N SER A 70 -9.75 -9.48 -14.87
CA SER A 70 -8.61 -10.35 -14.60
C SER A 70 -9.05 -11.83 -14.50
N ALA A 71 -8.12 -12.76 -14.73
CA ALA A 71 -8.43 -14.18 -14.84
C ALA A 71 -8.99 -14.82 -13.57
N GLU A 72 -8.58 -14.36 -12.38
CA GLU A 72 -9.08 -14.85 -11.10
C GLU A 72 -10.57 -14.56 -10.87
N TRP A 73 -11.18 -13.69 -11.68
CA TRP A 73 -12.62 -13.42 -11.70
C TRP A 73 -13.41 -14.30 -12.69
N MET A 74 -12.77 -15.27 -13.36
CA MET A 74 -13.42 -16.06 -14.42
C MET A 74 -14.71 -16.75 -13.95
N MET A 75 -14.76 -17.26 -12.72
CA MET A 75 -15.96 -17.92 -12.19
C MET A 75 -17.14 -16.94 -12.12
N ASN A 76 -16.92 -15.72 -11.62
CA ASN A 76 -17.93 -14.66 -11.53
C ASN A 76 -18.32 -14.10 -12.90
N LYS A 77 -17.34 -13.79 -13.76
CA LYS A 77 -17.59 -13.14 -15.06
C LYS A 77 -18.17 -14.10 -16.09
N GLY A 78 -17.78 -15.36 -16.03
CA GLY A 78 -18.39 -16.43 -16.82
C GLY A 78 -19.71 -16.93 -16.24
N ARG A 79 -20.08 -16.51 -15.01
CA ARG A 79 -21.21 -17.05 -14.24
C ARG A 79 -21.18 -18.58 -14.21
N ILE A 80 -19.99 -19.14 -13.98
CA ILE A 80 -19.71 -20.57 -14.06
C ILE A 80 -20.31 -21.24 -12.81
N PRO A 81 -21.20 -22.24 -12.94
CA PRO A 81 -21.72 -22.97 -11.79
C PRO A 81 -20.61 -23.68 -11.01
N ILE A 82 -20.78 -23.84 -9.70
CA ILE A 82 -19.80 -24.46 -8.80
C ILE A 82 -19.40 -25.84 -9.32
N ALA A 83 -20.38 -26.70 -9.62
CA ALA A 83 -20.13 -28.05 -10.10
C ALA A 83 -19.32 -28.13 -11.41
N GLU A 84 -19.37 -27.07 -12.22
CA GLU A 84 -18.56 -26.95 -13.43
C GLU A 84 -17.17 -26.40 -13.13
N TYR A 85 -17.09 -25.32 -12.36
CA TYR A 85 -15.83 -24.68 -12.00
C TYR A 85 -14.92 -25.61 -11.19
N SER A 86 -15.47 -26.37 -10.25
CA SER A 86 -14.71 -27.31 -9.41
C SER A 86 -14.00 -28.41 -10.22
N LYS A 87 -14.40 -28.66 -11.49
CA LYS A 87 -13.70 -29.59 -12.38
C LYS A 87 -12.32 -29.08 -12.82
N TYR A 88 -12.02 -27.79 -12.68
CA TYR A 88 -10.69 -27.28 -12.97
C TYR A 88 -9.65 -27.76 -11.94
N ALA A 89 -10.07 -28.09 -10.71
CA ALA A 89 -9.17 -28.67 -9.71
C ALA A 89 -8.56 -30.00 -10.18
N THR A 90 -9.31 -30.83 -10.90
CA THR A 90 -8.81 -32.13 -11.39
C THR A 90 -7.80 -31.98 -12.54
N GLN A 91 -7.71 -30.80 -13.15
CA GLN A 91 -6.77 -30.47 -14.22
C GLN A 91 -5.54 -29.71 -13.71
N PHE A 92 -5.62 -29.14 -12.50
CA PHE A 92 -4.54 -28.34 -11.91
C PHE A 92 -3.41 -29.24 -11.43
N ASN A 93 -2.31 -29.31 -12.19
CA ASN A 93 -1.15 -30.13 -11.86
C ASN A 93 0.16 -29.40 -12.22
N PRO A 94 0.62 -28.46 -11.37
CA PRO A 94 1.77 -27.62 -11.67
C PRO A 94 3.11 -28.36 -11.49
N VAL A 95 3.39 -29.30 -12.39
CA VAL A 95 4.58 -30.17 -12.33
C VAL A 95 5.91 -29.41 -12.47
N LYS A 96 5.90 -28.16 -12.92
CA LYS A 96 7.08 -27.31 -13.05
C LYS A 96 7.27 -26.37 -11.85
N PHE A 97 6.39 -26.42 -10.84
CA PHE A 97 6.53 -25.61 -9.64
C PHE A 97 7.70 -26.07 -8.77
N ASP A 98 8.60 -25.12 -8.51
CA ASP A 98 9.73 -25.23 -7.59
C ASP A 98 9.74 -24.01 -6.68
N ALA A 99 9.55 -24.22 -5.37
CA ALA A 99 9.54 -23.16 -4.38
C ALA A 99 10.88 -22.42 -4.27
N ALA A 100 12.01 -23.15 -4.37
CA ALA A 100 13.36 -22.57 -4.26
C ALA A 100 13.67 -21.65 -5.43
N GLU A 101 13.32 -22.07 -6.65
CA GLU A 101 13.44 -21.22 -7.83
C GLU A 101 12.52 -19.99 -7.70
N PHE A 102 11.28 -20.18 -7.27
CA PHE A 102 10.30 -19.11 -7.18
C PHE A 102 10.69 -18.03 -6.16
N VAL A 103 11.04 -18.42 -4.93
CA VAL A 103 11.52 -17.50 -3.89
C VAL A 103 12.85 -16.88 -4.29
N GLY A 104 13.73 -17.66 -4.95
CA GLY A 104 14.99 -17.17 -5.50
C GLY A 104 14.80 -16.04 -6.50
N ARG A 105 13.74 -16.09 -7.33
CA ARG A 105 13.39 -15.01 -8.26
C ARG A 105 12.95 -13.74 -7.55
N ALA A 106 12.14 -13.85 -6.50
CA ALA A 106 11.76 -12.70 -5.68
C ALA A 106 13.01 -12.04 -5.06
N LYS A 107 13.89 -12.85 -4.48
CA LYS A 107 15.16 -12.37 -3.89
C LYS A 107 16.06 -11.69 -4.91
N GLN A 108 16.23 -12.29 -6.10
CA GLN A 108 17.02 -11.71 -7.19
C GLN A 108 16.45 -10.40 -7.72
N ALA A 109 15.12 -10.22 -7.67
CA ALA A 109 14.46 -8.97 -8.03
C ALA A 109 14.64 -7.88 -6.97
N GLY A 110 15.20 -8.19 -5.80
CA GLY A 110 15.33 -7.25 -4.68
C GLY A 110 14.07 -7.16 -3.81
N MET A 111 13.19 -8.16 -3.83
CA MET A 111 12.05 -8.18 -2.92
C MET A 111 12.45 -8.76 -1.56
N LYS A 112 11.83 -8.26 -0.49
CA LYS A 112 12.12 -8.65 0.90
C LYS A 112 11.00 -9.46 1.56
N TYR A 113 9.84 -9.51 0.91
CA TYR A 113 8.69 -10.27 1.38
C TYR A 113 7.88 -10.82 0.20
N LEU A 114 7.13 -11.88 0.46
CA LEU A 114 6.26 -12.55 -0.50
C LEU A 114 4.90 -12.80 0.13
N VAL A 115 3.85 -12.34 -0.53
CA VAL A 115 2.44 -12.56 -0.17
C VAL A 115 1.79 -13.38 -1.28
N ILE A 116 1.16 -14.51 -0.95
CA ILE A 116 0.49 -15.37 -1.93
C ILE A 116 -0.95 -15.68 -1.54
N THR A 117 -1.83 -15.79 -2.53
CA THR A 117 -3.22 -16.20 -2.37
C THR A 117 -3.33 -17.62 -1.78
N ALA A 118 -3.46 -17.72 -0.45
CA ALA A 118 -3.78 -18.98 0.22
C ALA A 118 -5.20 -19.42 -0.13
N LYS A 119 -6.11 -18.46 -0.32
CA LYS A 119 -7.44 -18.65 -0.89
C LYS A 119 -7.93 -17.37 -1.57
N HIS A 120 -8.37 -17.48 -2.82
CA HIS A 120 -9.03 -16.39 -3.54
C HIS A 120 -10.57 -16.52 -3.49
N HIS A 121 -11.30 -15.62 -4.16
CA HIS A 121 -12.76 -15.59 -4.17
C HIS A 121 -13.42 -16.87 -4.70
N ASP A 122 -12.72 -17.67 -5.52
CA ASP A 122 -13.26 -18.93 -6.02
C ASP A 122 -13.32 -20.04 -4.95
N GLY A 123 -12.85 -19.74 -3.74
CA GLY A 123 -12.99 -20.60 -2.57
C GLY A 123 -12.02 -21.78 -2.54
N PHE A 124 -11.11 -21.88 -3.51
CA PHE A 124 -10.14 -22.96 -3.59
C PHE A 124 -8.93 -22.67 -2.69
N SER A 125 -8.65 -23.59 -1.76
CA SER A 125 -7.55 -23.44 -0.81
C SER A 125 -6.25 -23.96 -1.42
N MET A 126 -5.25 -23.09 -1.56
CA MET A 126 -3.93 -23.39 -2.15
C MET A 126 -2.96 -24.08 -1.18
N PHE A 127 -3.48 -24.65 -0.09
CA PHE A 127 -2.78 -25.40 0.96
C PHE A 127 -3.60 -26.63 1.36
N GLY A 128 -3.03 -27.54 2.15
CA GLY A 128 -3.72 -28.71 2.68
C GLY A 128 -4.73 -28.38 3.77
N SER A 129 -5.85 -27.75 3.39
CA SER A 129 -6.92 -27.38 4.33
C SER A 129 -7.55 -28.62 4.96
N THR A 130 -7.57 -28.66 6.29
CA THR A 130 -8.12 -29.80 7.06
C THR A 130 -9.64 -29.76 7.20
N CYS A 131 -10.27 -28.60 7.02
CA CYS A 131 -11.73 -28.43 7.16
C CYS A 131 -12.47 -28.39 5.81
N ASN A 132 -11.76 -28.30 4.68
CA ASN A 132 -12.36 -28.19 3.35
C ASN A 132 -11.59 -29.06 2.33
N PRO A 133 -12.20 -30.13 1.77
CA PRO A 133 -11.53 -31.00 0.78
C PRO A 133 -11.35 -30.33 -0.59
N TYR A 134 -11.98 -29.18 -0.84
CA TYR A 134 -11.76 -28.38 -2.05
C TYR A 134 -10.47 -27.57 -1.94
N ASN A 135 -9.35 -28.29 -1.97
CA ASN A 135 -8.01 -27.75 -1.75
C ASN A 135 -6.95 -28.42 -2.64
N VAL A 136 -5.75 -27.84 -2.71
CA VAL A 136 -4.68 -28.29 -3.62
C VAL A 136 -4.20 -29.73 -3.36
N VAL A 137 -4.21 -30.19 -2.12
CA VAL A 137 -3.77 -31.54 -1.75
C VAL A 137 -4.84 -32.57 -2.08
N GLU A 138 -6.09 -32.33 -1.70
CA GLU A 138 -7.15 -33.33 -1.84
C GLU A 138 -7.79 -33.34 -3.24
N ALA A 139 -8.08 -32.16 -3.81
CA ALA A 139 -8.89 -32.05 -5.03
C ALA A 139 -8.11 -32.10 -6.35
N THR A 140 -6.77 -32.15 -6.30
CA THR A 140 -5.93 -32.06 -7.52
C THR A 140 -5.00 -33.27 -7.68
N PRO A 141 -4.45 -33.53 -8.88
CA PRO A 141 -3.38 -34.50 -9.08
C PRO A 141 -2.03 -34.10 -8.45
N PHE A 142 -1.84 -32.84 -8.06
CA PHE A 142 -0.55 -32.32 -7.60
C PHE A 142 -0.15 -32.82 -6.21
N LYS A 143 -1.12 -32.94 -5.29
CA LYS A 143 -0.99 -33.52 -3.94
C LYS A 143 0.01 -32.85 -2.98
N ARG A 144 0.78 -31.85 -3.43
CA ARG A 144 1.76 -31.11 -2.62
C ARG A 144 1.14 -29.86 -2.00
N ASP A 145 1.60 -29.50 -0.80
CA ASP A 145 1.19 -28.26 -0.13
C ASP A 145 2.10 -27.09 -0.55
N ILE A 146 1.60 -26.28 -1.49
CA ILE A 146 2.33 -25.14 -2.05
C ILE A 146 2.65 -24.08 -0.99
N MET A 147 1.71 -23.80 -0.08
CA MET A 147 1.92 -22.78 0.95
C MET A 147 3.03 -23.22 1.91
N LYS A 148 3.07 -24.50 2.29
CA LYS A 148 4.11 -25.04 3.17
C LYS A 148 5.49 -24.98 2.51
N GLU A 149 5.59 -25.40 1.26
CA GLU A 149 6.85 -25.35 0.51
C GLU A 149 7.38 -23.91 0.36
N LEU A 150 6.50 -22.94 0.09
CA LEU A 150 6.90 -21.53 0.00
C LEU A 150 7.27 -20.93 1.36
N ALA A 151 6.54 -21.26 2.43
CA ALA A 151 6.85 -20.78 3.77
C ALA A 151 8.25 -21.22 4.22
N ASP A 152 8.55 -22.52 4.06
CA ASP A 152 9.83 -23.11 4.43
C ASP A 152 10.97 -22.49 3.61
N GLU A 153 10.72 -22.25 2.32
CA GLU A 153 11.74 -21.70 1.43
C GLU A 153 11.98 -20.20 1.63
N CYS A 154 10.94 -19.43 1.89
CA CYS A 154 11.05 -18.04 2.31
C CYS A 154 11.91 -17.92 3.57
N GLN A 155 11.72 -18.80 4.55
CA GLN A 155 12.55 -18.84 5.75
C GLN A 155 14.02 -19.15 5.43
N LYS A 156 14.31 -20.11 4.54
CA LYS A 156 15.70 -20.43 4.13
C LYS A 156 16.38 -19.28 3.41
N GLN A 157 15.63 -18.52 2.61
CA GLN A 157 16.17 -17.46 1.77
C GLN A 157 16.09 -16.06 2.39
N ASP A 158 15.63 -15.94 3.63
CA ASP A 158 15.45 -14.68 4.36
C ASP A 158 14.47 -13.71 3.65
N ILE A 159 13.34 -14.26 3.23
CA ILE A 159 12.19 -13.53 2.70
C ILE A 159 11.06 -13.64 3.72
N LYS A 160 10.44 -12.52 4.09
CA LYS A 160 9.27 -12.56 4.98
C LYS A 160 8.08 -13.14 4.21
N PHE A 161 7.49 -14.19 4.76
CA PHE A 161 6.36 -14.86 4.12
C PHE A 161 5.03 -14.31 4.63
N GLY A 162 4.04 -14.24 3.76
CA GLY A 162 2.70 -13.78 4.08
C GLY A 162 1.63 -14.44 3.23
N PHE A 163 0.40 -14.38 3.74
CA PHE A 163 -0.77 -14.93 3.08
C PHE A 163 -1.70 -13.81 2.66
N TYR A 164 -2.24 -13.94 1.46
CA TYR A 164 -3.51 -13.32 1.11
C TYR A 164 -4.64 -14.30 1.40
N TYR A 165 -5.75 -13.77 1.92
CA TYR A 165 -6.94 -14.57 2.17
C TYR A 165 -8.22 -13.76 1.89
N SER A 166 -9.07 -14.26 1.00
CA SER A 166 -10.42 -13.69 0.81
C SER A 166 -11.36 -14.20 1.91
N GLN A 167 -11.54 -13.37 2.95
CA GLN A 167 -12.20 -13.81 4.17
C GLN A 167 -13.71 -13.96 4.05
N ALA A 168 -14.39 -13.03 3.39
CA ALA A 168 -15.85 -12.98 3.32
C ALA A 168 -16.39 -13.50 1.98
N GLN A 169 -15.64 -13.27 0.89
CA GLN A 169 -16.03 -13.63 -0.45
C GLN A 169 -15.53 -15.03 -0.81
N ASP A 170 -16.45 -15.96 -0.98
CA ASP A 170 -16.18 -17.35 -1.34
C ASP A 170 -17.32 -17.84 -2.24
N TRP A 171 -17.05 -17.96 -3.53
CA TRP A 171 -18.05 -18.30 -4.53
C TRP A 171 -18.38 -19.80 -4.58
N HIS A 172 -17.61 -20.63 -3.87
CA HIS A 172 -17.83 -22.06 -3.77
C HIS A 172 -18.65 -22.41 -2.52
N HIS A 173 -18.46 -21.72 -1.41
CA HIS A 173 -19.17 -22.05 -0.17
C HIS A 173 -20.62 -21.51 -0.15
N PRO A 174 -21.63 -22.29 0.30
CA PRO A 174 -23.02 -21.85 0.33
C PRO A 174 -23.32 -20.57 1.12
N GLY A 175 -22.52 -20.29 2.16
CA GLY A 175 -22.59 -19.07 2.96
C GLY A 175 -21.64 -17.94 2.50
N GLY A 176 -20.77 -18.19 1.52
CA GLY A 176 -19.82 -17.19 1.05
C GLY A 176 -20.48 -16.09 0.22
N PHE A 177 -19.95 -14.87 0.31
CA PHE A 177 -20.49 -13.74 -0.46
C PHE A 177 -20.13 -13.81 -1.95
N GLY A 178 -20.95 -13.18 -2.79
CA GLY A 178 -20.60 -12.87 -4.17
C GLY A 178 -21.08 -13.85 -5.24
N ASN A 179 -21.48 -15.08 -4.89
CA ASN A 179 -22.13 -16.00 -5.84
C ASN A 179 -23.66 -15.89 -5.77
N ASN A 180 -24.23 -15.13 -6.70
CA ASN A 180 -25.67 -14.95 -6.85
C ASN A 180 -26.23 -15.53 -8.16
N TRP A 181 -25.39 -16.16 -8.98
CA TRP A 181 -25.78 -16.71 -10.28
C TRP A 181 -26.10 -18.20 -10.21
N ASP A 182 -25.39 -18.96 -9.38
CA ASP A 182 -25.62 -20.38 -9.22
C ASP A 182 -26.76 -20.62 -8.22
N LYS A 183 -27.79 -21.35 -8.66
CA LYS A 183 -29.02 -21.65 -7.90
C LYS A 183 -29.14 -23.11 -7.52
N THR A 184 -28.07 -23.89 -7.70
CA THR A 184 -28.08 -25.35 -7.52
C THR A 184 -27.85 -25.80 -6.08
N PHE A 185 -27.60 -24.87 -5.15
CA PHE A 185 -27.36 -25.15 -3.74
C PHE A 185 -28.21 -24.25 -2.83
N GLU A 186 -28.52 -24.75 -1.64
CA GLU A 186 -29.21 -24.00 -0.60
C GLU A 186 -28.21 -23.06 0.11
N ARG A 187 -28.62 -21.80 0.30
CA ARG A 187 -27.76 -20.79 0.97
C ARG A 187 -27.79 -21.00 2.47
N VAL A 188 -26.62 -20.89 3.10
CA VAL A 188 -26.49 -20.77 4.56
C VAL A 188 -26.03 -19.36 4.93
N SER A 189 -25.96 -19.04 6.22
CA SER A 189 -25.55 -17.70 6.65
C SER A 189 -24.05 -17.46 6.39
N THR A 190 -23.68 -16.20 6.22
CA THR A 190 -22.25 -15.81 6.16
C THR A 190 -21.52 -16.21 7.43
N ASP A 191 -22.15 -16.04 8.59
CA ASP A 191 -21.53 -16.38 9.88
C ASP A 191 -21.23 -17.88 9.98
N GLU A 192 -22.10 -18.73 9.42
CA GLU A 192 -21.84 -20.17 9.32
C GLU A 192 -20.61 -20.46 8.47
N TYR A 193 -20.50 -19.84 7.28
CA TYR A 193 -19.30 -19.95 6.45
C TYR A 193 -18.03 -19.47 7.18
N VAL A 194 -18.08 -18.33 7.85
CA VAL A 194 -16.92 -17.79 8.57
C VAL A 194 -16.50 -18.73 9.69
N ARG A 195 -17.46 -19.19 10.51
CA ARG A 195 -17.20 -20.11 11.63
C ARG A 195 -16.67 -21.46 11.17
N ASP A 196 -17.25 -22.03 10.11
CA ASP A 196 -17.04 -23.45 9.77
C ASP A 196 -15.94 -23.64 8.71
N LYS A 197 -15.59 -22.59 7.95
CA LYS A 197 -14.50 -22.62 6.97
C LYS A 197 -13.44 -21.54 7.20
N ALA A 198 -13.81 -20.26 7.25
CA ALA A 198 -12.79 -19.20 7.24
C ALA A 198 -11.93 -19.16 8.51
N VAL A 199 -12.55 -19.25 9.69
CA VAL A 199 -11.87 -19.30 10.99
C VAL A 199 -10.92 -20.51 11.10
N PRO A 200 -11.34 -21.76 10.81
CA PRO A 200 -10.42 -22.90 10.88
C PRO A 200 -9.27 -22.80 9.86
N GLU A 201 -9.53 -22.33 8.63
CA GLU A 201 -8.48 -22.14 7.62
C GLU A 201 -7.44 -21.08 8.05
N VAL A 202 -7.90 -19.91 8.51
CA VAL A 202 -7.01 -18.84 9.01
C VAL A 202 -6.22 -19.31 10.22
N LYS A 203 -6.86 -20.03 11.15
CA LYS A 203 -6.17 -20.59 12.32
C LYS A 203 -5.07 -21.55 11.89
N GLN A 204 -5.34 -22.43 10.92
CA GLN A 204 -4.35 -23.36 10.39
C GLN A 204 -3.16 -22.61 9.76
N LEU A 205 -3.44 -21.63 8.90
CA LEU A 205 -2.41 -20.79 8.26
C LEU A 205 -1.51 -20.08 9.27
N LEU A 206 -2.06 -19.61 10.38
CA LEU A 206 -1.32 -18.91 11.43
C LEU A 206 -0.62 -19.83 12.44
N THR A 207 -0.80 -21.16 12.36
CA THR A 207 -0.22 -22.10 13.36
C THR A 207 0.68 -23.18 12.77
N GLU A 208 0.52 -23.52 11.48
CA GLU A 208 1.21 -24.69 10.88
C GLU A 208 2.29 -24.33 9.83
N TYR A 209 2.39 -23.05 9.44
CA TYR A 209 3.25 -22.58 8.35
C TYR A 209 4.44 -21.75 8.82
N GLY A 210 4.79 -21.82 10.10
CA GLY A 210 5.92 -21.09 10.68
C GLY A 210 5.61 -19.61 10.96
N PRO A 211 6.64 -18.75 11.09
CA PRO A 211 6.46 -17.33 11.34
C PRO A 211 5.85 -16.61 10.14
N ILE A 212 4.70 -15.97 10.35
CA ILE A 212 3.99 -15.22 9.30
C ILE A 212 4.22 -13.73 9.49
N GLY A 213 4.77 -13.08 8.46
CA GLY A 213 5.05 -11.64 8.46
C GLY A 213 3.81 -10.81 8.13
N ILE A 214 3.04 -11.20 7.11
CA ILE A 214 1.86 -10.46 6.65
C ILE A 214 0.65 -11.40 6.55
N PHE A 215 -0.50 -10.95 7.07
CA PHE A 215 -1.80 -11.51 6.73
C PHE A 215 -2.64 -10.46 6.02
N TRP A 216 -2.76 -10.61 4.70
CA TRP A 216 -3.37 -9.67 3.77
C TRP A 216 -4.82 -10.07 3.52
N TRP A 217 -5.76 -9.31 4.07
CA TRP A 217 -7.20 -9.54 3.94
C TRP A 217 -7.74 -8.92 2.67
N ASP A 218 -8.80 -9.50 2.10
CA ASP A 218 -9.47 -8.91 0.95
C ASP A 218 -10.99 -8.98 1.03
N THR A 219 -11.65 -8.06 0.32
CA THR A 219 -13.11 -7.94 0.26
C THR A 219 -13.72 -7.73 1.65
N PRO A 220 -13.47 -6.59 2.31
CA PRO A 220 -14.11 -6.22 3.59
C PRO A 220 -15.62 -5.99 3.35
N ARG A 221 -16.39 -7.08 3.28
CA ARG A 221 -17.81 -7.06 2.91
C ARG A 221 -18.65 -7.59 4.04
N ALA A 222 -19.57 -6.76 4.54
CA ALA A 222 -20.79 -7.13 5.28
C ALA A 222 -20.67 -8.34 6.23
N MET A 223 -19.54 -8.49 6.93
CA MET A 223 -19.39 -9.49 7.98
C MET A 223 -20.08 -8.99 9.24
N SER A 224 -20.73 -9.89 9.98
CA SER A 224 -21.20 -9.54 11.32
C SER A 224 -20.02 -9.17 12.22
N LYS A 225 -20.30 -8.43 13.29
CA LYS A 225 -19.28 -8.11 14.30
C LYS A 225 -18.65 -9.40 14.87
N GLU A 226 -19.44 -10.45 15.06
CA GLU A 226 -18.95 -11.73 15.58
C GLU A 226 -17.96 -12.39 14.61
N SER A 227 -18.31 -12.45 13.32
CA SER A 227 -17.42 -12.96 12.26
C SER A 227 -16.12 -12.17 12.15
N PHE A 228 -16.21 -10.84 12.21
CA PHE A 228 -15.04 -9.95 12.24
C PHE A 228 -14.16 -10.22 13.47
N ASP A 229 -14.75 -10.23 14.67
CA ASP A 229 -14.02 -10.43 15.93
C ASP A 229 -13.33 -11.81 15.95
N ALA A 230 -14.02 -12.85 15.45
CA ALA A 230 -13.48 -14.20 15.37
C ALA A 230 -12.20 -14.24 14.52
N LEU A 231 -12.24 -13.71 13.29
CA LEU A 231 -11.07 -13.65 12.40
C LEU A 231 -9.97 -12.73 12.95
N HIS A 232 -10.34 -11.53 13.42
CA HIS A 232 -9.39 -10.57 13.97
C HIS A 232 -8.64 -11.15 15.17
N SER A 233 -9.33 -11.87 16.06
CA SER A 233 -8.73 -12.47 17.25
C SER A 233 -7.62 -13.48 16.95
N LEU A 234 -7.68 -14.16 15.79
CA LEU A 234 -6.67 -15.14 15.37
C LEU A 234 -5.30 -14.51 15.10
N THR A 235 -5.26 -13.21 14.75
CA THR A 235 -3.97 -12.49 14.59
C THR A 235 -3.10 -12.54 15.84
N LYS A 236 -3.70 -12.72 17.03
CA LYS A 236 -2.98 -12.89 18.31
C LYS A 236 -2.14 -14.17 18.38
N LEU A 237 -2.41 -15.15 17.52
CA LEU A 237 -1.61 -16.38 17.41
C LEU A 237 -0.21 -16.11 16.85
N GLN A 238 -0.04 -14.99 16.12
CA GLN A 238 1.23 -14.52 15.57
C GLN A 238 1.42 -13.06 15.99
N PRO A 239 1.94 -12.76 17.19
CA PRO A 239 2.01 -11.38 17.71
C PRO A 239 2.73 -10.37 16.80
N ASN A 240 3.62 -10.87 15.94
CA ASN A 240 4.45 -10.08 15.03
C ASN A 240 3.85 -9.96 13.62
N VAL A 241 2.69 -10.59 13.35
CA VAL A 241 2.02 -10.48 12.05
C VAL A 241 1.48 -9.06 11.87
N ILE A 242 1.66 -8.51 10.67
CA ILE A 242 1.03 -7.25 10.26
C ILE A 242 -0.13 -7.53 9.32
N THR A 243 -1.10 -6.63 9.31
CA THR A 243 -2.33 -6.77 8.54
C THR A 243 -2.64 -5.49 7.78
N ASN A 244 -3.28 -5.61 6.62
CA ASN A 244 -3.80 -4.46 5.90
C ASN A 244 -5.18 -4.02 6.45
N ASP A 245 -5.68 -2.90 5.95
CA ASP A 245 -6.94 -2.25 6.31
C ASP A 245 -8.21 -2.93 5.74
N ARG A 246 -8.13 -4.20 5.32
CA ARG A 246 -9.19 -4.85 4.52
C ARG A 246 -9.89 -6.03 5.19
N LEU A 247 -9.75 -6.20 6.50
CA LEU A 247 -10.48 -7.25 7.22
C LEU A 247 -11.99 -6.95 7.26
N GLY A 248 -12.39 -5.71 7.54
CA GLY A 248 -13.79 -5.29 7.62
C GLY A 248 -13.93 -3.77 7.50
N GLU A 249 -15.16 -3.29 7.36
CA GLU A 249 -15.47 -1.85 7.29
C GLU A 249 -14.95 -1.13 8.55
N GLY A 250 -14.23 -0.01 8.35
CA GLY A 250 -13.62 0.76 9.43
C GLY A 250 -12.42 0.11 10.14
N TYR A 251 -11.99 -1.09 9.72
CA TYR A 251 -10.76 -1.69 10.25
C TYR A 251 -9.53 -1.00 9.68
N ARG A 252 -8.72 -0.37 10.54
CA ARG A 252 -7.54 0.38 10.10
C ARG A 252 -6.35 -0.49 9.68
N GLY A 253 -6.28 -1.73 10.16
CA GLY A 253 -5.09 -2.57 10.01
C GLY A 253 -3.83 -1.94 10.62
N ASP A 254 -2.68 -2.45 10.20
CA ASP A 254 -1.38 -1.84 10.44
C ASP A 254 -1.00 -0.86 9.33
N TYR A 255 -1.51 -1.03 8.11
CA TYR A 255 -1.24 -0.16 6.97
C TYR A 255 -2.41 -0.08 5.98
N LYS A 256 -2.48 1.05 5.25
CA LYS A 256 -3.46 1.37 4.22
C LYS A 256 -3.12 0.70 2.89
N THR A 257 -4.13 0.21 2.18
CA THR A 257 -3.95 -0.44 0.87
C THR A 257 -4.43 0.44 -0.30
N PHE A 258 -3.55 0.67 -1.27
CA PHE A 258 -3.91 1.20 -2.59
C PHE A 258 -3.75 0.14 -3.66
N GLU A 259 -4.73 0.03 -4.56
CA GLU A 259 -4.77 -1.02 -5.56
C GLU A 259 -4.65 -0.43 -6.97
N ARG A 260 -3.65 -0.88 -7.74
CA ARG A 260 -3.35 -0.48 -9.13
C ARG A 260 -3.00 0.99 -9.37
N ASN A 261 -3.24 1.88 -8.41
CA ASN A 261 -2.98 3.31 -8.55
C ASN A 261 -2.05 3.79 -7.44
N ILE A 262 -1.00 4.50 -7.82
CA ILE A 262 -0.13 5.19 -6.86
C ILE A 262 -0.84 6.49 -6.48
N PRO A 263 -1.05 6.80 -5.19
CA PRO A 263 -1.68 8.04 -4.81
C PRO A 263 -0.80 9.23 -5.24
N ALA A 264 -1.43 10.34 -5.64
CA ALA A 264 -0.71 11.54 -6.05
C ALA A 264 0.17 12.06 -4.91
N GLU A 265 -0.41 12.09 -3.70
CA GLU A 265 0.23 12.45 -2.44
C GLU A 265 0.18 11.29 -1.45
N ALA A 266 1.14 11.22 -0.54
CA ALA A 266 1.15 10.21 0.52
C ALA A 266 -0.02 10.40 1.50
N PRO A 267 -0.64 9.33 2.03
CA PRO A 267 -1.58 9.45 3.13
C PRO A 267 -0.91 10.01 4.38
N ALA A 268 -1.49 11.08 4.93
CA ALA A 268 -0.90 11.79 6.06
C ALA A 268 -0.89 10.91 7.31
N GLY A 269 0.30 10.63 7.84
CA GLY A 269 0.49 9.91 9.10
C GLY A 269 0.10 8.43 9.06
N GLU A 270 -0.06 7.84 7.88
CA GLU A 270 -0.39 6.42 7.73
C GLU A 270 0.72 5.66 7.00
N ASP A 271 1.01 4.45 7.46
CA ASP A 271 1.77 3.47 6.69
C ASP A 271 0.90 2.95 5.56
N TRP A 272 1.47 2.75 4.37
CA TRP A 272 0.68 2.37 3.19
C TRP A 272 1.45 1.55 2.16
N GLU A 273 0.70 0.71 1.45
CA GLU A 273 1.20 -0.18 0.40
C GLU A 273 0.41 0.00 -0.89
N VAL A 274 1.10 0.02 -2.03
CA VAL A 274 0.47 -0.14 -3.35
C VAL A 274 0.67 -1.57 -3.82
N CYS A 275 -0.43 -2.29 -4.05
CA CYS A 275 -0.40 -3.55 -4.76
C CYS A 275 -0.72 -3.33 -6.25
N MET A 276 0.03 -3.98 -7.16
CA MET A 276 -0.15 -3.79 -8.60
C MET A 276 0.26 -5.02 -9.42
N PRO A 277 -0.53 -5.46 -10.42
CA PRO A 277 -0.12 -6.51 -11.35
C PRO A 277 1.05 -6.08 -12.24
N ILE A 278 1.97 -7.00 -12.52
CA ILE A 278 3.04 -6.79 -13.50
C ILE A 278 2.48 -6.64 -14.93
N SER A 279 1.34 -7.27 -15.21
CA SER A 279 0.58 -7.12 -16.45
C SER A 279 -0.82 -6.51 -16.22
N GLY A 280 -1.78 -6.69 -17.13
CA GLY A 280 -3.15 -6.20 -16.97
C GLY A 280 -4.01 -7.00 -15.97
N SER A 281 -3.63 -8.24 -15.68
CA SER A 281 -4.37 -9.20 -14.84
C SER A 281 -3.62 -9.55 -13.54
N TRP A 282 -4.33 -9.82 -12.46
CA TRP A 282 -3.72 -10.36 -11.23
C TRP A 282 -3.37 -11.84 -11.39
N GLY A 283 -4.34 -12.69 -11.70
CA GLY A 283 -4.12 -14.08 -12.06
C GLY A 283 -3.63 -14.25 -13.51
N TYR A 284 -3.03 -15.40 -13.83
CA TYR A 284 -2.55 -15.69 -15.18
C TYR A 284 -3.70 -15.63 -16.20
N LYS A 285 -3.61 -14.70 -17.15
CA LYS A 285 -4.59 -14.51 -18.21
C LYS A 285 -3.99 -14.87 -19.56
N LYS A 286 -4.58 -15.84 -20.25
CA LYS A 286 -4.09 -16.33 -21.54
C LYS A 286 -4.17 -15.24 -22.61
N GLY A 287 -3.02 -14.96 -23.22
CA GLY A 287 -2.88 -13.91 -24.22
C GLY A 287 -2.92 -12.49 -23.66
N ASP A 288 -2.73 -12.31 -22.34
CA ASP A 288 -2.38 -11.01 -21.77
C ASP A 288 -0.93 -10.68 -22.09
N ASN A 289 -0.73 -9.60 -22.84
CA ASN A 289 0.57 -9.06 -23.22
C ASN A 289 0.78 -7.64 -22.69
N ASP A 290 -0.11 -7.15 -21.82
CA ASP A 290 -0.09 -5.79 -21.28
C ASP A 290 0.89 -5.67 -20.09
N PHE A 291 2.13 -6.12 -20.31
CA PHE A 291 3.19 -6.06 -19.31
C PHE A 291 3.71 -4.63 -19.17
N LYS A 292 3.86 -4.19 -17.92
CA LYS A 292 4.57 -2.95 -17.61
C LYS A 292 6.02 -3.10 -18.04
N SER A 293 6.59 -2.03 -18.61
CA SER A 293 8.00 -2.01 -18.98
C SER A 293 8.89 -1.98 -17.72
N PRO A 294 10.17 -2.40 -17.81
CA PRO A 294 11.14 -2.21 -16.72
C PRO A 294 11.20 -0.77 -16.22
N GLN A 295 11.12 0.22 -17.12
CA GLN A 295 11.07 1.65 -16.77
C GLN A 295 9.88 1.95 -15.85
N THR A 296 8.68 1.50 -16.20
CA THR A 296 7.49 1.71 -15.37
C THR A 296 7.63 1.03 -14.01
N LEU A 297 8.14 -0.21 -13.96
CA LEU A 297 8.28 -0.95 -12.71
C LEU A 297 9.30 -0.28 -11.75
N ILE A 298 10.45 0.14 -12.26
CA ILE A 298 11.48 0.83 -11.48
C ILE A 298 10.97 2.20 -11.02
N ARG A 299 10.39 3.01 -11.93
CA ARG A 299 9.88 4.34 -11.58
C ARG A 299 8.70 4.27 -10.61
N ASN A 300 7.86 3.24 -10.67
CA ASN A 300 6.81 3.01 -9.68
C ASN A 300 7.40 2.72 -8.29
N LEU A 301 8.39 1.83 -8.21
CA LEU A 301 9.08 1.54 -6.95
C LEU A 301 9.66 2.82 -6.33
N VAL A 302 10.36 3.62 -7.14
CA VAL A 302 10.94 4.89 -6.73
C VAL A 302 9.87 5.91 -6.31
N ASP A 303 8.78 6.06 -7.07
CA ASP A 303 7.70 7.00 -6.74
C ASP A 303 7.02 6.64 -5.41
N ILE A 304 6.76 5.35 -5.21
CA ILE A 304 6.14 4.84 -3.98
C ILE A 304 7.08 5.04 -2.78
N ALA A 305 8.35 4.65 -2.90
CA ALA A 305 9.35 4.82 -1.84
C ALA A 305 9.58 6.31 -1.52
N GLY A 306 9.64 7.16 -2.55
CA GLY A 306 9.77 8.62 -2.42
C GLY A 306 8.56 9.29 -1.78
N LYS A 307 7.41 8.62 -1.73
CA LYS A 307 6.22 9.03 -0.96
C LYS A 307 6.10 8.27 0.37
N GLY A 308 7.08 7.44 0.73
CA GLY A 308 7.17 6.73 2.00
C GLY A 308 6.49 5.36 2.04
N GLY A 309 5.80 4.94 0.98
CA GLY A 309 5.05 3.68 0.95
C GLY A 309 5.88 2.45 0.56
N ASN A 310 5.22 1.29 0.55
CA ASN A 310 5.76 0.03 0.03
C ASN A 310 5.11 -0.39 -1.29
N TYR A 311 5.88 -1.04 -2.15
CA TYR A 311 5.40 -1.58 -3.42
C TYR A 311 5.28 -3.11 -3.38
N LEU A 312 4.06 -3.62 -3.55
CA LEU A 312 3.76 -5.04 -3.62
C LEU A 312 3.44 -5.43 -5.08
N LEU A 313 4.47 -5.85 -5.82
CA LEU A 313 4.38 -6.16 -7.24
C LEU A 313 3.88 -7.60 -7.46
N ASN A 314 2.74 -7.74 -8.13
CA ASN A 314 2.13 -9.03 -8.38
C ASN A 314 2.68 -9.75 -9.62
N VAL A 315 2.94 -11.04 -9.47
CA VAL A 315 3.21 -11.99 -10.55
C VAL A 315 2.11 -13.05 -10.65
N SER A 316 2.01 -13.69 -11.81
CA SER A 316 0.87 -14.54 -12.17
C SER A 316 1.35 -15.89 -12.71
N PRO A 317 1.54 -16.91 -11.86
CA PRO A 317 1.97 -18.22 -12.32
C PRO A 317 0.92 -18.92 -13.20
N THR A 318 1.39 -19.65 -14.20
CA THR A 318 0.55 -20.47 -15.10
C THR A 318 0.00 -21.69 -14.36
N GLY A 319 -0.94 -22.42 -14.97
CA GLY A 319 -1.40 -23.72 -14.46
C GLY A 319 -0.30 -24.78 -14.33
N GLU A 320 0.85 -24.59 -14.99
CA GLU A 320 2.02 -25.49 -14.87
C GLU A 320 2.96 -25.12 -13.71
N GLY A 321 2.76 -23.96 -13.07
CA GLY A 321 3.60 -23.49 -11.97
C GLY A 321 4.80 -22.63 -12.37
N THR A 322 4.80 -22.08 -13.59
CA THR A 322 5.87 -21.19 -14.07
C THR A 322 5.39 -19.76 -14.23
N LEU A 323 6.31 -18.80 -14.22
CA LEU A 323 6.04 -17.44 -14.68
C LEU A 323 6.22 -17.35 -16.21
N LEU A 324 5.53 -16.41 -16.85
CA LEU A 324 5.74 -16.12 -18.26
C LEU A 324 7.14 -15.52 -18.50
N PRO A 325 7.79 -15.77 -19.66
CA PRO A 325 9.13 -15.26 -19.94
C PRO A 325 9.28 -13.75 -19.74
N GLN A 326 8.31 -12.95 -20.22
CA GLN A 326 8.31 -11.50 -20.06
C GLN A 326 8.30 -11.06 -18.59
N ALA A 327 7.57 -11.79 -17.72
CA ALA A 327 7.57 -11.50 -16.28
C ALA A 327 8.95 -11.76 -15.67
N ILE A 328 9.61 -12.84 -16.07
CA ILE A 328 10.95 -13.20 -15.60
C ILE A 328 11.97 -12.15 -16.05
N GLU A 329 11.92 -11.73 -17.31
CA GLU A 329 12.81 -10.69 -17.86
C GLU A 329 12.60 -9.34 -17.16
N ASN A 330 11.36 -8.95 -16.92
CA ASN A 330 11.04 -7.72 -16.20
C ASN A 330 11.54 -7.74 -14.74
N LEU A 331 11.32 -8.85 -14.01
CA LEU A 331 11.85 -9.02 -12.66
C LEU A 331 13.38 -8.99 -12.62
N LYS A 332 14.03 -9.58 -13.64
CA LYS A 332 15.49 -9.55 -13.78
C LYS A 332 15.99 -8.12 -14.00
N ALA A 333 15.33 -7.33 -14.85
CA ALA A 333 15.69 -5.93 -15.09
C ALA A 333 15.54 -5.08 -13.81
N VAL A 334 14.44 -5.26 -13.07
CA VAL A 334 14.26 -4.61 -11.75
C VAL A 334 15.37 -5.04 -10.78
N GLY A 335 15.68 -6.34 -10.72
CA GLY A 335 16.75 -6.88 -9.88
C GLY A 335 18.13 -6.33 -10.21
N GLN A 336 18.45 -6.14 -11.49
CA GLN A 336 19.70 -5.52 -11.94
C GLN A 336 19.80 -4.07 -11.46
N TRP A 337 18.72 -3.30 -11.54
CA TRP A 337 18.68 -1.93 -11.02
C TRP A 337 18.82 -1.91 -9.49
N MET A 338 18.10 -2.79 -8.77
CA MET A 338 18.17 -2.92 -7.31
C MET A 338 19.54 -3.36 -6.81
N ALA A 339 20.25 -4.21 -7.54
CA ALA A 339 21.60 -4.66 -7.17
C ALA A 339 22.59 -3.50 -7.06
N VAL A 340 22.39 -2.44 -7.85
CA VAL A 340 23.22 -1.23 -7.83
C VAL A 340 22.66 -0.18 -6.88
N ASN A 341 21.35 0.03 -6.90
CA ASN A 341 20.72 1.21 -6.28
C ASN A 341 19.96 0.92 -4.99
N SER A 342 19.96 -0.31 -4.46
CA SER A 342 19.10 -0.69 -3.33
C SER A 342 19.22 0.18 -2.06
N GLU A 343 20.39 0.79 -1.81
CA GLU A 343 20.57 1.70 -0.66
C GLU A 343 19.67 2.95 -0.71
N SER A 344 19.23 3.34 -1.92
CA SER A 344 18.28 4.44 -2.13
C SER A 344 16.81 4.03 -2.01
N ILE A 345 16.53 2.76 -1.72
CA ILE A 345 15.17 2.25 -1.52
C ILE A 345 15.02 1.72 -0.10
N TYR A 346 15.82 0.75 0.31
CA TYR A 346 15.63 0.08 1.61
C TYR A 346 15.88 1.01 2.79
N GLY A 347 14.93 1.01 3.73
CA GLY A 347 15.00 1.82 4.95
C GLY A 347 14.95 3.33 4.70
N THR A 348 14.49 3.74 3.53
CA THR A 348 14.30 5.16 3.22
C THR A 348 12.92 5.66 3.67
N THR A 349 12.81 6.97 3.84
CA THR A 349 11.57 7.68 4.11
C THR A 349 11.16 8.51 2.90
N ALA A 350 9.95 9.06 2.96
CA ALA A 350 9.45 10.00 1.97
C ALA A 350 10.43 11.17 1.72
N SER A 351 10.35 11.72 0.51
CA SER A 351 11.05 12.93 0.11
C SER A 351 10.76 14.07 1.09
N PRO A 352 11.80 14.71 1.63
CA PRO A 352 11.62 15.96 2.36
C PRO A 352 11.61 17.17 1.42
N LEU A 353 11.86 16.96 0.13
CA LEU A 353 11.94 18.01 -0.87
C LEU A 353 10.56 18.31 -1.48
N PRO A 354 10.35 19.53 -2.00
CA PRO A 354 9.25 19.86 -2.90
C PRO A 354 9.16 18.89 -4.09
N LYS A 355 8.05 18.97 -4.82
CA LYS A 355 7.89 18.23 -6.09
C LYS A 355 9.08 18.51 -7.02
N LEU A 356 9.65 17.42 -7.55
CA LEU A 356 10.80 17.45 -8.47
C LEU A 356 10.31 17.11 -9.88
N GLU A 357 10.58 17.99 -10.84
CA GLU A 357 10.12 17.81 -12.23
C GLU A 357 10.92 16.75 -13.00
N TRP A 358 12.19 16.53 -12.63
CA TRP A 358 13.10 15.58 -13.29
C TRP A 358 13.09 14.17 -12.70
N GLY A 359 12.35 13.93 -11.59
CA GLY A 359 12.44 12.66 -10.88
C GLY A 359 11.83 12.64 -9.49
N ARG A 360 12.51 11.94 -8.56
CA ARG A 360 12.06 11.73 -7.18
C ARG A 360 13.22 11.78 -6.19
N CYS A 361 12.88 11.90 -4.91
CA CYS A 361 13.83 11.83 -3.82
C CYS A 361 13.33 10.86 -2.76
N THR A 362 14.28 10.15 -2.15
CA THR A 362 14.08 9.37 -0.92
C THR A 362 15.11 9.82 0.09
N ALA A 363 14.79 9.81 1.38
CA ALA A 363 15.74 10.20 2.42
C ALA A 363 16.08 9.03 3.35
N LYS A 364 17.29 9.04 3.91
CA LYS A 364 17.67 8.12 4.98
C LYS A 364 18.46 8.90 6.03
N THR A 365 18.03 8.80 7.29
CA THR A 365 18.75 9.42 8.40
C THR A 365 19.35 8.32 9.26
N THR A 366 20.67 8.35 9.43
CA THR A 366 21.43 7.39 10.26
C THR A 366 22.34 8.19 11.17
N ASP A 367 22.29 7.92 12.48
CA ASP A 367 23.09 8.62 13.50
C ASP A 367 23.02 10.15 13.42
N GLY A 368 21.83 10.68 13.07
CA GLY A 368 21.59 12.11 12.92
C GLY A 368 22.09 12.72 11.60
N GLN A 369 22.73 11.95 10.72
CA GLN A 369 23.14 12.38 9.39
C GLN A 369 22.07 11.99 8.36
N THR A 370 21.55 12.99 7.65
CA THR A 370 20.62 12.77 6.54
C THR A 370 21.38 12.58 5.22
N THR A 371 21.02 11.52 4.51
CA THR A 371 21.38 11.29 3.11
C THR A 371 20.12 11.41 2.26
N LEU A 372 20.18 12.21 1.20
CA LEU A 372 19.15 12.27 0.17
C LEU A 372 19.60 11.44 -1.02
N TYR A 373 18.70 10.66 -1.59
CA TYR A 373 18.95 9.97 -2.85
C TYR A 373 18.03 10.55 -3.92
N LEU A 374 18.65 11.17 -4.92
CA LEU A 374 17.97 11.78 -6.05
C LEU A 374 17.87 10.76 -7.18
N HIS A 375 16.65 10.35 -7.49
CA HIS A 375 16.35 9.40 -8.55
C HIS A 375 15.97 10.19 -9.80
N VAL A 376 16.94 10.37 -10.70
CA VAL A 376 16.83 11.16 -11.91
C VAL A 376 16.21 10.32 -13.02
N PHE A 377 14.97 10.64 -13.37
CA PHE A 377 14.22 10.00 -14.45
C PHE A 377 14.57 10.63 -15.79
N ASP A 378 14.62 11.96 -15.81
CA ASP A 378 14.84 12.73 -17.02
C ASP A 378 16.17 13.47 -16.87
N TRP A 379 17.22 12.87 -17.45
CA TRP A 379 18.58 13.38 -17.34
C TRP A 379 18.72 14.70 -18.12
N PRO A 380 19.15 15.81 -17.47
CA PRO A 380 19.23 17.12 -18.12
C PRO A 380 20.38 17.15 -19.14
N SER A 381 20.07 17.60 -20.36
CA SER A 381 21.04 17.63 -21.47
C SER A 381 22.10 18.71 -21.33
N ASP A 382 21.86 19.73 -20.50
CA ASP A 382 22.85 20.77 -20.15
C ASP A 382 23.73 20.37 -18.96
N GLY A 383 23.52 19.17 -18.41
CA GLY A 383 24.26 18.64 -17.27
C GLY A 383 23.94 19.35 -15.95
N LYS A 384 22.82 20.09 -15.84
CA LYS A 384 22.47 20.82 -14.62
C LYS A 384 21.19 20.27 -14.00
N LEU A 385 21.29 19.84 -12.74
CA LEU A 385 20.13 19.35 -11.97
C LEU A 385 19.84 20.29 -10.81
N ASN A 386 18.67 20.93 -10.81
CA ASN A 386 18.23 21.76 -9.70
C ASN A 386 17.54 20.93 -8.61
N VAL A 387 17.95 21.11 -7.35
CA VAL A 387 17.36 20.50 -6.15
C VAL A 387 16.71 21.63 -5.34
N PRO A 388 15.45 21.98 -5.64
CA PRO A 388 14.79 23.13 -5.04
C PRO A 388 14.54 22.94 -3.54
N GLY A 389 14.56 24.04 -2.81
CA GLY A 389 14.21 24.12 -1.39
C GLY A 389 15.28 23.61 -0.42
N LEU A 390 16.30 22.87 -0.86
CA LEU A 390 17.36 22.37 0.02
C LEU A 390 18.24 23.52 0.53
N LYS A 391 18.21 23.80 1.83
CA LYS A 391 19.04 24.84 2.46
C LYS A 391 20.26 24.27 3.19
N THR A 392 20.18 23.05 3.69
CA THR A 392 21.34 22.38 4.30
C THR A 392 22.47 22.22 3.28
N ALA A 393 23.69 22.54 3.69
CA ALA A 393 24.87 22.39 2.85
C ALA A 393 25.08 20.92 2.46
N VAL A 394 25.49 20.69 1.21
CA VAL A 394 25.84 19.36 0.71
C VAL A 394 27.31 19.09 0.99
N ARG A 395 27.59 18.06 1.79
CA ARG A 395 28.94 17.61 2.14
C ARG A 395 29.64 16.94 0.96
N SER A 396 28.89 16.10 0.26
CA SER A 396 29.36 15.35 -0.90
C SER A 396 28.17 14.87 -1.72
N ALA A 397 28.33 14.86 -3.05
CA ALA A 397 27.41 14.21 -3.95
C ALA A 397 28.15 13.23 -4.87
N ARG A 398 27.55 12.06 -5.15
CA ARG A 398 28.11 11.06 -6.07
C ARG A 398 27.02 10.29 -6.81
N LEU A 399 27.32 9.82 -8.01
CA LEU A 399 26.52 8.80 -8.68
C LEU A 399 26.74 7.44 -8.01
N ILE A 400 25.67 6.76 -7.59
CA ILE A 400 25.77 5.47 -6.89
C ILE A 400 26.42 4.42 -7.79
N ALA A 401 26.01 4.36 -9.06
CA ALA A 401 26.38 3.30 -9.98
C ALA A 401 27.90 3.17 -10.24
N ASN A 402 28.64 4.27 -10.18
CA ASN A 402 30.07 4.30 -10.53
C ASN A 402 30.94 5.13 -9.57
N ASN A 403 30.37 5.66 -8.48
CA ASN A 403 31.06 6.51 -7.50
C ASN A 403 31.67 7.81 -8.05
N VAL A 404 31.26 8.25 -9.24
CA VAL A 404 31.75 9.52 -9.79
C VAL A 404 31.19 10.67 -8.95
N SER A 405 32.09 11.56 -8.50
CA SER A 405 31.72 12.76 -7.74
C SER A 405 30.89 13.71 -8.60
N VAL A 406 29.90 14.34 -7.98
CA VAL A 406 29.03 15.35 -8.58
C VAL A 406 29.26 16.65 -7.82
N ASP A 407 29.56 17.73 -8.54
CA ASP A 407 29.76 19.03 -7.90
C ASP A 407 28.39 19.61 -7.51
N ALA A 408 28.29 20.07 -6.26
CA ALA A 408 27.08 20.67 -5.71
C ALA A 408 27.34 22.14 -5.34
N LYS A 409 26.48 23.04 -5.80
CA LYS A 409 26.59 24.48 -5.54
C LYS A 409 25.27 25.01 -4.98
N SER A 410 25.33 25.66 -3.82
CA SER A 410 24.18 26.40 -3.29
C SER A 410 23.80 27.57 -4.20
N ILE A 411 22.51 27.70 -4.45
CA ILE A 411 21.87 28.78 -5.20
C ILE A 411 20.67 29.33 -4.39
N ASP A 412 20.07 30.43 -4.82
CA ASP A 412 19.04 31.13 -4.03
C ASP A 412 17.82 30.23 -3.70
N ASP A 413 17.40 29.41 -4.67
CA ASP A 413 16.24 28.52 -4.59
C ASP A 413 16.57 27.07 -4.18
N GLY A 414 17.83 26.75 -3.85
CA GLY A 414 18.23 25.40 -3.43
C GLY A 414 19.68 25.05 -3.74
N VAL A 415 19.89 23.92 -4.40
CA VAL A 415 21.22 23.42 -4.81
C VAL A 415 21.21 23.03 -6.29
N GLU A 416 22.19 23.51 -7.05
CA GLU A 416 22.46 23.04 -8.43
C GLU A 416 23.56 21.96 -8.38
N LEU A 417 23.31 20.83 -9.05
CA LEU A 417 24.30 19.78 -9.27
C LEU A 417 24.82 19.83 -10.71
N SER A 418 26.14 19.72 -10.87
CA SER A 418 26.79 19.57 -12.17
C SER A 418 26.98 18.09 -12.49
N LEU A 419 26.10 17.55 -13.33
CA LEU A 419 26.08 16.14 -13.71
C LEU A 419 27.19 15.81 -14.73
N PRO A 420 27.97 14.75 -14.51
CA PRO A 420 28.99 14.33 -15.45
C PRO A 420 28.39 13.45 -16.55
N GLY A 421 28.62 13.83 -17.81
CA GLY A 421 28.32 12.99 -18.97
C GLY A 421 26.86 12.55 -19.08
N GLU A 422 26.65 11.28 -19.45
CA GLU A 422 25.35 10.68 -19.72
C GLU A 422 24.76 9.99 -18.47
N ALA A 423 23.45 9.76 -18.48
CA ALA A 423 22.75 8.99 -17.46
C ALA A 423 23.41 7.62 -17.23
N THR A 424 23.61 7.26 -15.96
CA THR A 424 24.19 5.96 -15.58
C THR A 424 23.22 4.79 -15.75
N ASP A 425 21.92 5.08 -15.80
CA ASP A 425 20.84 4.12 -15.98
C ASP A 425 19.70 4.77 -16.78
N PRO A 426 19.14 4.07 -17.78
CA PRO A 426 18.10 4.62 -18.67
C PRO A 426 16.71 4.72 -18.01
N HIS A 427 16.49 4.10 -16.86
CA HIS A 427 15.21 4.09 -16.17
C HIS A 427 15.19 5.09 -15.01
N ALA A 428 16.23 5.07 -14.17
CA ALA A 428 16.43 6.03 -13.09
C ALA A 428 17.91 6.01 -12.64
N SER A 429 18.64 7.09 -12.90
CA SER A 429 20.00 7.28 -12.36
C SER A 429 19.93 7.81 -10.94
N VAL A 430 20.76 7.30 -10.02
CA VAL A 430 20.69 7.69 -8.61
C VAL A 430 21.94 8.46 -8.17
N ILE A 431 21.71 9.66 -7.61
CA ILE A 431 22.74 10.50 -7.00
C ILE A 431 22.53 10.50 -5.49
N GLU A 432 23.55 10.10 -4.75
CA GLU A 432 23.60 10.21 -3.28
C GLU A 432 24.10 11.61 -2.90
N LEU A 433 23.35 12.31 -2.06
CA LEU A 433 23.72 13.60 -1.44
C LEU A 433 23.81 13.41 0.07
N LYS A 434 25.02 13.48 0.62
CA LYS A 434 25.23 13.53 2.07
C LYS A 434 25.19 14.99 2.54
N LEU A 435 24.36 15.27 3.53
CA LEU A 435 24.18 16.62 4.04
C LEU A 435 25.09 16.90 5.25
N ASP A 436 25.47 18.16 5.40
CA ASP A 436 26.20 18.69 6.56
C ASP A 436 25.23 19.22 7.61
N GLY A 437 24.97 18.40 8.63
CA GLY A 437 24.13 18.77 9.78
C GLY A 437 22.66 18.43 9.60
N LYS A 438 21.80 19.15 10.35
CA LYS A 438 20.35 18.91 10.38
C LYS A 438 19.73 19.31 9.04
N LEU A 439 18.83 18.47 8.54
CA LEU A 439 18.04 18.76 7.35
C LEU A 439 17.16 20.00 7.55
N GLU A 440 17.32 20.95 6.65
CA GLU A 440 16.56 22.19 6.51
C GLU A 440 16.15 22.30 5.03
N VAL A 441 14.84 22.23 4.82
CA VAL A 441 14.22 22.39 3.51
C VAL A 441 13.20 23.52 3.62
N GLU A 442 13.20 24.41 2.65
CA GLU A 442 12.17 25.43 2.51
C GLU A 442 10.84 24.74 2.15
N ALA A 443 9.89 24.76 3.08
CA ALA A 443 8.56 24.21 2.86
C ALA A 443 7.84 25.06 1.80
N THR A 444 7.69 24.54 0.59
CA THR A 444 6.82 25.14 -0.44
C THR A 444 5.38 24.70 -0.24
N LEU A 445 4.75 25.21 0.82
CA LEU A 445 3.29 25.19 0.91
C LEU A 445 2.73 26.31 0.04
N PRO A 446 1.59 26.11 -0.65
CA PRO A 446 0.83 27.22 -1.22
C PRO A 446 0.65 28.31 -0.18
N LYS A 447 1.06 29.53 -0.53
CA LYS A 447 0.93 30.71 0.31
C LYS A 447 0.32 31.85 -0.49
N PRO A 448 -0.39 32.80 0.15
CA PRO A 448 -0.87 33.99 -0.52
C PRO A 448 0.29 34.70 -1.25
N ASP A 449 0.05 35.13 -2.48
CA ASP A 449 1.00 35.95 -3.24
C ASP A 449 1.15 37.35 -2.63
N LYS A 450 2.00 38.18 -3.23
CA LYS A 450 2.21 39.58 -2.78
C LYS A 450 0.95 40.44 -2.78
N ASN A 451 -0.11 40.02 -3.49
CA ASN A 451 -1.41 40.69 -3.55
C ASN A 451 -2.43 40.05 -2.58
N GLY A 452 -2.02 39.06 -1.80
CA GLY A 452 -2.87 38.33 -0.86
C GLY A 452 -3.76 37.28 -1.51
N LEU A 453 -3.48 36.85 -2.75
CA LEU A 453 -4.20 35.80 -3.45
C LEU A 453 -3.53 34.45 -3.23
N LEU A 454 -4.28 33.50 -2.69
CA LEU A 454 -3.88 32.09 -2.59
C LEU A 454 -4.75 31.26 -3.53
N VAL A 455 -4.12 30.45 -4.39
CA VAL A 455 -4.81 29.58 -5.35
C VAL A 455 -4.56 28.11 -5.00
N LEU A 456 -5.64 27.34 -4.87
CA LEU A 456 -5.65 25.93 -4.49
C LEU A 456 -6.30 25.11 -5.60
N THR A 457 -5.48 24.43 -6.39
CA THR A 457 -5.93 23.63 -7.53
C THR A 457 -6.20 22.18 -7.13
N ALA A 458 -7.13 21.53 -7.83
CA ALA A 458 -7.57 20.16 -7.53
C ALA A 458 -6.44 19.13 -7.48
N ASP A 459 -5.40 19.25 -8.31
CA ASP A 459 -4.24 18.36 -8.35
C ASP A 459 -3.37 18.39 -7.09
N LYS A 460 -3.52 19.43 -6.26
CA LYS A 460 -2.82 19.59 -4.98
C LYS A 460 -3.68 19.21 -3.77
N ALA A 461 -4.90 18.73 -4.01
CA ALA A 461 -5.82 18.35 -2.95
C ALA A 461 -5.49 16.96 -2.43
N TYR A 462 -5.42 16.83 -1.11
CA TYR A 462 -5.47 15.55 -0.43
C TYR A 462 -6.94 15.12 -0.27
N MET A 463 -7.26 13.91 -0.73
CA MET A 463 -8.62 13.36 -0.65
C MET A 463 -8.72 12.37 0.50
N HIS A 464 -9.63 12.62 1.42
CA HIS A 464 -10.01 11.71 2.49
C HIS A 464 -11.23 10.91 2.03
N ASN A 465 -11.06 9.62 1.80
CA ASN A 465 -12.11 8.72 1.35
C ASN A 465 -12.17 7.53 2.31
N ASN A 466 -13.28 7.42 3.04
CA ASN A 466 -13.61 6.21 3.77
C ASN A 466 -14.12 5.20 2.73
N GLU A 467 -13.50 4.02 2.66
CA GLU A 467 -14.04 2.84 1.92
C GLU A 467 -13.63 2.63 0.46
N GLY A 468 -12.62 3.34 -0.07
CA GLY A 468 -12.05 2.95 -1.37
C GLY A 468 -13.07 3.00 -2.52
N SER A 469 -14.09 3.85 -2.40
CA SER A 469 -14.92 4.24 -3.54
C SER A 469 -13.98 4.87 -4.58
N ARG A 470 -13.76 4.19 -5.72
CA ARG A 470 -12.90 4.71 -6.81
C ARG A 470 -13.54 5.91 -7.52
N GLU A 471 -14.65 6.42 -7.00
CA GLU A 471 -15.45 7.45 -7.64
C GLU A 471 -14.79 8.80 -7.40
N VAL A 472 -14.72 9.32 -6.17
CA VAL A 472 -14.11 10.64 -5.95
C VAL A 472 -12.59 10.64 -6.18
N GLY A 473 -12.13 11.59 -7.00
CA GLY A 473 -10.69 11.79 -7.20
C GLY A 473 -10.37 12.88 -8.20
N VAL A 474 -9.08 13.17 -8.36
CA VAL A 474 -8.61 14.12 -9.37
C VAL A 474 -8.76 13.49 -10.76
N ARG A 475 -9.46 14.21 -11.64
CA ARG A 475 -9.72 13.88 -13.04
C ARG A 475 -9.27 15.04 -13.91
N ILE A 476 -9.14 14.78 -15.21
CA ILE A 476 -8.77 15.80 -16.20
C ILE A 476 -9.96 16.01 -17.12
N HIS A 477 -10.36 17.27 -17.31
CA HIS A 477 -11.32 17.69 -18.33
C HIS A 477 -10.81 19.00 -18.94
N ASP A 478 -10.67 19.01 -20.27
CA ASP A 478 -10.02 20.09 -21.04
C ASP A 478 -8.61 20.42 -20.53
N ASP A 479 -7.80 19.39 -20.26
CA ASP A 479 -6.44 19.51 -19.71
C ASP A 479 -6.35 20.21 -18.33
N ILE A 480 -7.49 20.45 -17.67
CA ILE A 480 -7.56 21.07 -16.35
C ILE A 480 -7.96 20.02 -15.30
N PRO A 481 -7.14 19.84 -14.24
CA PRO A 481 -7.50 18.98 -13.12
C PRO A 481 -8.76 19.46 -12.39
N HIS A 482 -9.63 18.52 -12.01
CA HIS A 482 -10.75 18.77 -11.11
C HIS A 482 -10.96 17.57 -10.19
N ILE A 483 -11.45 17.81 -8.98
CA ILE A 483 -12.01 16.75 -8.13
C ILE A 483 -13.37 16.43 -8.72
N GLY A 484 -13.59 15.19 -9.17
CA GLY A 484 -14.82 14.78 -9.81
C GLY A 484 -15.27 13.40 -9.36
N TYR A 485 -16.44 12.96 -9.86
CA TYR A 485 -17.10 11.72 -9.41
C TYR A 485 -17.28 11.68 -7.89
N TRP A 486 -17.48 12.85 -7.28
CA TRP A 486 -17.60 13.02 -5.84
C TRP A 486 -19.01 12.67 -5.37
N THR A 487 -19.33 11.37 -5.41
CA THR A 487 -20.65 10.82 -5.10
C THR A 487 -20.83 10.49 -3.62
N ASP A 488 -19.73 10.14 -2.95
CA ASP A 488 -19.68 9.84 -1.52
C ASP A 488 -19.71 11.13 -0.68
N ASP A 489 -20.74 11.29 0.15
CA ASP A 489 -20.92 12.44 1.02
C ASP A 489 -20.11 12.38 2.33
N GLN A 490 -19.38 11.29 2.57
CA GLN A 490 -18.42 11.15 3.67
C GLN A 490 -16.99 11.48 3.23
N ALA A 491 -16.72 11.51 1.93
CA ALA A 491 -15.41 11.86 1.40
C ALA A 491 -15.19 13.38 1.36
N TRP A 492 -13.96 13.83 1.60
CA TRP A 492 -13.63 15.26 1.65
C TRP A 492 -12.24 15.61 1.13
N ALA A 493 -12.04 16.90 0.78
CA ALA A 493 -10.81 17.41 0.18
C ALA A 493 -10.08 18.39 1.10
N GLU A 494 -8.75 18.38 1.06
CA GLU A 494 -7.88 19.20 1.90
C GLU A 494 -6.69 19.76 1.12
N TRP A 495 -6.27 20.99 1.42
CA TRP A 495 -4.99 21.55 0.99
C TRP A 495 -4.22 22.04 2.21
N SER A 496 -2.97 21.57 2.40
CA SER A 496 -2.05 22.18 3.36
C SER A 496 -1.49 23.49 2.79
N VAL A 497 -1.52 24.57 3.58
CA VAL A 497 -1.17 25.92 3.15
C VAL A 497 -0.36 26.63 4.22
N GLN A 498 0.42 27.63 3.81
CA GLN A 498 1.12 28.54 4.70
C GLN A 498 0.42 29.90 4.64
N MET A 499 -0.21 30.31 5.75
CA MET A 499 -0.86 31.61 5.87
C MET A 499 0.07 32.59 6.58
N ASP A 500 0.62 33.54 5.85
CA ASP A 500 1.62 34.47 6.42
C ASP A 500 0.99 35.63 7.21
N GLN A 501 -0.32 35.83 7.08
CA GLN A 501 -1.01 37.00 7.62
C GLN A 501 -2.40 36.62 8.16
N PRO A 502 -2.74 37.01 9.40
CA PRO A 502 -4.12 37.02 9.86
C PRO A 502 -4.99 37.99 9.06
N GLY A 503 -6.28 37.70 9.00
CA GLY A 503 -7.28 38.54 8.36
C GLY A 503 -8.41 37.75 7.74
N ASP A 504 -9.33 38.47 7.12
CA ASP A 504 -10.45 37.92 6.38
C ASP A 504 -10.05 37.67 4.92
N TYR A 505 -10.48 36.51 4.40
CA TYR A 505 -10.22 36.06 3.05
C TYR A 505 -11.55 35.73 2.35
N GLU A 506 -11.86 36.43 1.26
CA GLU A 506 -12.97 36.07 0.37
C GLU A 506 -12.60 34.80 -0.41
N VAL A 507 -13.47 33.81 -0.34
CA VAL A 507 -13.30 32.51 -0.99
C VAL A 507 -14.13 32.46 -2.27
N THR A 508 -13.47 32.17 -3.39
CA THR A 508 -14.13 31.81 -4.64
C THR A 508 -13.83 30.36 -5.01
N ALA A 509 -14.76 29.73 -5.72
CA ALA A 509 -14.61 28.37 -6.23
C ALA A 509 -14.91 28.32 -7.72
N VAL A 510 -14.10 27.55 -8.46
CA VAL A 510 -14.40 27.17 -9.84
C VAL A 510 -14.95 25.76 -9.82
N LEU A 511 -16.25 25.61 -10.06
CA LEU A 511 -16.96 24.34 -9.90
C LEU A 511 -18.08 24.17 -10.94
N SER A 512 -18.59 22.94 -11.08
CA SER A 512 -19.79 22.63 -11.86
C SER A 512 -20.70 21.65 -11.11
N VAL A 513 -22.02 21.79 -11.27
CA VAL A 513 -23.03 20.99 -10.58
C VAL A 513 -24.09 20.59 -11.60
N GLU A 514 -24.34 19.30 -11.78
CA GLU A 514 -25.44 18.82 -12.64
C GLU A 514 -26.77 18.80 -11.89
N GLY A 515 -26.79 18.24 -10.68
CA GLY A 515 -27.97 18.19 -9.82
C GLY A 515 -28.53 19.58 -9.50
N GLU A 516 -29.76 19.64 -8.97
CA GLU A 516 -30.48 20.91 -8.76
C GLU A 516 -29.68 21.93 -7.94
N ASN A 517 -28.98 21.47 -6.90
CA ASN A 517 -28.05 22.25 -6.09
C ASN A 517 -27.15 21.33 -5.26
N THR A 518 -26.05 21.83 -4.73
CA THR A 518 -25.19 21.12 -3.77
C THR A 518 -24.90 21.96 -2.54
N HIS A 519 -24.76 21.32 -1.37
CA HIS A 519 -24.34 21.94 -0.13
C HIS A 519 -23.02 21.33 0.37
N PHE A 520 -22.08 22.19 0.71
CA PHE A 520 -20.78 21.79 1.26
C PHE A 520 -20.24 22.81 2.25
N GLN A 521 -19.45 22.33 3.19
CA GLN A 521 -18.65 23.15 4.09
C GLN A 521 -17.30 23.46 3.48
N TYR A 522 -16.78 24.66 3.73
CA TYR A 522 -15.44 25.07 3.32
C TYR A 522 -14.77 25.94 4.38
N GLY A 523 -13.44 25.91 4.45
CA GLY A 523 -12.66 26.79 5.34
C GLY A 523 -11.59 26.05 6.15
N LEU A 524 -11.13 26.68 7.23
CA LEU A 524 -10.14 26.12 8.13
C LEU A 524 -10.78 25.15 9.15
N PRO A 525 -10.03 24.16 9.67
CA PRO A 525 -10.49 23.35 10.79
C PRO A 525 -11.02 24.19 11.95
N GLY A 526 -12.25 23.93 12.39
CA GLY A 526 -12.91 24.67 13.47
C GLY A 526 -13.52 26.02 13.06
N GLY A 527 -13.41 26.42 11.79
CA GLY A 527 -13.90 27.70 11.25
C GLY A 527 -14.68 27.58 9.94
N PHE A 528 -15.41 26.47 9.76
CA PHE A 528 -16.14 26.18 8.52
C PHE A 528 -17.29 27.16 8.25
N GLN A 529 -17.42 27.54 6.98
CA GLN A 529 -18.62 28.15 6.41
C GLN A 529 -19.36 27.12 5.57
N THR A 530 -20.67 27.34 5.32
CA THR A 530 -21.47 26.47 4.44
C THR A 530 -21.86 27.22 3.19
N ALA A 531 -21.66 26.62 2.02
CA ALA A 531 -22.12 27.12 0.74
C ALA A 531 -23.28 26.29 0.20
N LYS A 532 -24.19 26.95 -0.49
CA LYS A 532 -25.15 26.34 -1.43
C LYS A 532 -24.83 26.83 -2.83
N VAL A 533 -24.71 25.91 -3.77
CA VAL A 533 -24.55 26.26 -5.19
C VAL A 533 -25.60 25.55 -6.03
N ASP A 534 -26.40 26.32 -6.77
CA ASP A 534 -27.41 25.80 -7.69
C ASP A 534 -26.75 25.19 -8.95
N SER A 535 -27.51 24.35 -9.67
CA SER A 535 -27.09 23.69 -10.90
C SER A 535 -26.41 24.66 -11.89
N THR A 536 -25.34 24.19 -12.51
CA THR A 536 -24.65 24.87 -13.60
C THR A 536 -25.04 24.30 -14.97
N GLY A 537 -26.01 23.38 -15.00
CA GLY A 537 -26.54 22.76 -16.21
C GLY A 537 -25.70 21.59 -16.75
N GLY A 538 -24.71 21.11 -15.98
CA GLY A 538 -23.93 19.92 -16.33
C GLY A 538 -22.51 19.91 -15.75
N TYR A 539 -21.90 18.72 -15.65
CA TYR A 539 -20.56 18.52 -15.08
C TYR A 539 -19.40 19.11 -15.89
N GLY A 540 -19.63 19.54 -17.14
CA GLY A 540 -18.67 20.28 -17.96
C GLY A 540 -18.82 21.80 -17.86
N ASN A 541 -19.90 22.30 -17.27
CA ASN A 541 -20.23 23.72 -17.24
C ASN A 541 -19.65 24.37 -15.99
N TYR A 542 -18.34 24.61 -16.01
CA TYR A 542 -17.63 25.26 -14.90
C TYR A 542 -17.97 26.74 -14.80
N VAL A 543 -18.28 27.19 -13.60
CA VAL A 543 -18.53 28.59 -13.26
C VAL A 543 -17.70 28.99 -12.05
N GLU A 544 -17.33 30.27 -12.00
CA GLU A 544 -16.75 30.86 -10.80
C GLU A 544 -17.88 31.33 -9.86
N LYS A 545 -17.82 30.93 -8.59
CA LYS A 545 -18.77 31.32 -7.55
C LYS A 545 -18.05 31.91 -6.36
N LYS A 546 -18.48 33.09 -5.93
CA LYS A 546 -18.16 33.64 -4.61
C LYS A 546 -18.92 32.84 -3.56
N LEU A 547 -18.20 32.24 -2.61
CA LEU A 547 -18.79 31.42 -1.57
C LEU A 547 -19.06 32.24 -0.30
N GLY A 548 -18.14 33.12 0.06
CA GLY A 548 -18.20 33.90 1.30
C GLY A 548 -16.80 34.17 1.85
N THR A 549 -16.70 34.56 3.12
CA THR A 549 -15.45 34.96 3.77
C THR A 549 -15.09 33.99 4.88
N ILE A 550 -13.81 33.62 4.96
CA ILE A 550 -13.25 32.89 6.10
C ILE A 550 -12.24 33.75 6.84
N LYS A 551 -12.09 33.52 8.14
CA LYS A 551 -11.17 34.26 8.99
C LYS A 551 -9.94 33.42 9.32
N VAL A 552 -8.76 33.98 9.09
CA VAL A 552 -7.48 33.43 9.54
C VAL A 552 -7.04 34.21 10.77
N THR A 553 -6.96 33.54 11.92
CA THR A 553 -6.61 34.19 13.19
C THR A 553 -5.11 34.23 13.45
N ASP A 554 -4.41 33.16 13.08
CA ASP A 554 -3.01 32.96 13.41
C ASP A 554 -2.21 32.69 12.14
N PRO A 555 -1.03 33.33 11.96
CA PRO A 555 -0.14 32.99 10.87
C PRO A 555 0.49 31.62 11.13
N GLY A 556 0.76 30.87 10.07
CA GLY A 556 1.39 29.56 10.16
C GLY A 556 0.87 28.56 9.14
N THR A 557 1.33 27.32 9.30
CA THR A 557 0.87 26.18 8.52
C THR A 557 -0.50 25.74 9.01
N THR A 558 -1.45 25.60 8.08
CA THR A 558 -2.82 25.12 8.35
C THR A 558 -3.37 24.40 7.13
N SER A 559 -4.66 24.04 7.14
CA SER A 559 -5.33 23.41 6.01
C SER A 559 -6.58 24.17 5.59
N ILE A 560 -6.86 24.21 4.28
CA ILE A 560 -8.18 24.58 3.74
C ILE A 560 -8.91 23.29 3.36
N GLN A 561 -10.15 23.13 3.82
CA GLN A 561 -10.92 21.89 3.66
C GLN A 561 -12.23 22.17 2.93
N VAL A 562 -12.72 21.17 2.17
CA VAL A 562 -14.05 21.14 1.57
C VAL A 562 -14.73 19.82 1.92
N LYS A 563 -15.90 19.87 2.55
CA LYS A 563 -16.64 18.69 3.03
C LYS A 563 -18.09 18.71 2.54
N PRO A 564 -18.65 17.61 2.02
CA PRO A 564 -20.07 17.53 1.73
C PRO A 564 -20.91 17.77 2.98
N VAL A 565 -22.13 18.28 2.82
CA VAL A 565 -23.13 18.29 3.89
C VAL A 565 -24.01 17.05 3.75
N PRO A 566 -23.97 16.08 4.70
CA PRO A 566 -24.74 14.85 4.59
C PRO A 566 -26.24 15.09 4.39
N GLY A 567 -26.84 14.35 3.47
CA GLY A 567 -28.26 14.47 3.11
C GLY A 567 -28.64 15.74 2.31
N GLN A 568 -27.70 16.64 2.04
CA GLN A 568 -27.89 17.85 1.20
C GLN A 568 -26.83 17.97 0.10
N TRP A 569 -25.96 16.97 -0.01
CA TRP A 569 -24.94 16.87 -1.03
C TRP A 569 -25.53 16.38 -2.36
N ASN A 570 -25.21 17.09 -3.42
CA ASN A 570 -25.23 16.52 -4.76
C ASN A 570 -23.81 16.59 -5.33
N PRO A 571 -23.38 15.61 -6.14
CA PRO A 571 -22.02 15.61 -6.66
C PRO A 571 -21.70 16.90 -7.43
N MET A 572 -20.48 17.40 -7.22
CA MET A 572 -19.92 18.51 -7.98
C MET A 572 -18.54 18.15 -8.52
N ASN A 573 -18.14 18.83 -9.60
CA ASN A 573 -16.73 18.90 -9.97
C ASN A 573 -16.13 20.19 -9.44
N LEU A 574 -14.97 20.12 -8.80
CA LEU A 574 -14.26 21.28 -8.23
C LEU A 574 -12.87 21.39 -8.86
N ARG A 575 -12.62 22.46 -9.63
CA ARG A 575 -11.30 22.73 -10.23
C ARG A 575 -10.36 23.45 -9.26
N GLN A 576 -10.91 24.43 -8.53
CA GLN A 576 -10.08 25.37 -7.79
C GLN A 576 -10.85 26.04 -6.65
N LEU A 577 -10.14 26.33 -5.55
CA LEU A 577 -10.49 27.37 -4.59
C LEU A 577 -9.48 28.51 -4.67
N SER A 578 -9.94 29.75 -4.57
CA SER A 578 -9.10 30.93 -4.40
C SER A 578 -9.48 31.65 -3.12
N LEU A 579 -8.48 32.10 -2.36
CA LEU A 579 -8.64 32.90 -1.16
C LEU A 579 -7.98 34.25 -1.40
N GLN A 580 -8.77 35.30 -1.46
CA GLN A 580 -8.29 36.67 -1.63
C GLN A 580 -8.43 37.41 -0.31
N ARG A 581 -7.31 37.90 0.24
CA ARG A 581 -7.35 38.76 1.43
C ARG A 581 -8.17 40.02 1.13
N VAL A 582 -9.13 40.33 2.00
CA VAL A 582 -10.03 41.50 1.84
C VAL A 582 -9.71 42.65 2.81
N ASP A 583 -9.05 42.35 3.92
CA ASP A 583 -8.61 43.37 4.87
C ASP A 583 -7.33 44.03 4.35
N ARG A 584 -7.45 45.28 3.86
CA ARG A 584 -6.32 46.16 3.54
C ARG A 584 -5.98 47.07 4.70
#